data_AF-A0A0P7ZHP6-F1
#
_entry.id   AF-A0A0P7ZHP6-F1
#
_cell.length_a   1.000
_cell.length_b   1.000
_cell.length_c   1.000
_cell.angle_alpha   90.00
_cell.angle_beta   90.00
_cell.angle_gamma   90.00
#
_symmetry.space_group_name_H-M   'P 1'
#
loop_
_entity.id
_entity.type
_entity.pdbx_description
1 polymer ?
#
loop_
_entity_poly.entity_id
_entity_poly.type
_entity_poly.pdbx_seq_one_letter_code
_entity_poly.pdbx_strand_id
1 'polypeptide(L)' 'ASLYNAAIIVTNQVMSKPDAFFGDPTKPIGGHIVGHTATFRLYLRKSKGEKRIARLVDSPNLPEGEAIFSVTTEGLKD' A
#
# COMPACT_ATOMS: atom_id res chain seq x y z
N ALA A 1 -18.07 6.09 3.53
CA ALA A 1 -17.45 7.32 3.00
C ALA A 1 -18.50 8.30 2.46
N SER A 2 -19.46 7.84 1.64
CA SER A 2 -20.41 8.71 0.92
C SER A 2 -21.33 9.58 1.80
N LEU A 3 -21.92 9.05 2.87
CA LEU A 3 -22.91 9.78 3.68
C LEU A 3 -22.38 11.10 4.29
N TYR A 4 -21.10 11.12 4.67
CA TYR A 4 -20.46 12.26 5.34
C TYR A 4 -19.34 12.90 4.51
N ASN A 5 -19.17 12.50 3.26
CA ASN A 5 -18.07 12.93 2.38
C ASN A 5 -16.69 12.91 3.09
N ALA A 6 -16.40 11.81 3.78
CA ALA A 6 -15.17 11.65 4.56
C ALA A 6 -14.23 10.64 3.92
N ALA A 7 -12.92 10.91 3.98
CA ALA A 7 -11.89 9.97 3.59
C ALA A 7 -11.73 8.88 4.66
N ILE A 8 -11.66 7.62 4.23
CA ILE A 8 -11.41 6.46 5.11
C ILE A 8 -10.06 5.88 4.70
N ILE A 9 -9.15 5.79 5.67
CA ILE A 9 -7.82 5.21 5.48
C ILE A 9 -7.69 4.03 6.43
N VAL A 10 -7.25 2.89 5.91
CA VAL A 10 -7.10 1.65 6.66
C VAL A 10 -5.68 1.13 6.43
N THR A 11 -5.05 0.62 7.49
CA THR A 11 -3.79 -0.12 7.39
C THR A 11 -4.08 -1.61 7.31
N ASN A 12 -3.28 -2.34 6.54
CA ASN A 12 -3.39 -3.78 6.42
C ASN A 12 -2.04 -4.45 6.62
N GLN A 13 -2.07 -5.66 7.18
CA GLN A 13 -0.88 -6.49 7.32
C GLN A 13 -0.68 -7.35 6.07
N VAL A 14 0.52 -7.91 5.95
CA VAL A 14 0.85 -8.88 4.89
C VAL A 14 1.18 -10.22 5.51
N MET A 15 0.94 -11.29 4.75
CA MET A 15 1.40 -12.64 5.06
C MET A 15 2.45 -13.09 4.06
N SER A 16 3.27 -14.06 4.49
CA SER A 16 4.23 -14.72 3.60
C SER A 16 3.50 -15.47 2.48
N LYS A 17 4.08 -15.42 1.29
CA LYS A 17 3.70 -16.19 0.10
C LYS A 17 4.87 -17.13 -0.27
N PRO A 18 4.97 -18.32 0.37
CA PRO A 18 6.14 -19.20 0.25
C PRO A 18 6.31 -19.82 -1.15
N ASP A 19 5.25 -19.86 -1.94
CA ASP A 19 5.23 -20.34 -3.33
C ASP A 19 5.84 -19.33 -4.32
N ALA A 20 6.16 -18.11 -3.88
CA ALA A 20 6.84 -17.11 -4.70
C ALA A 20 8.37 -17.35 -4.71
N PHE A 21 8.86 -18.08 -5.72
CA PHE A 21 10.30 -18.24 -5.95
C PHE A 21 10.99 -16.98 -6.50
N PHE A 22 10.23 -16.09 -7.14
CA PHE A 22 10.70 -14.82 -7.68
C PHE A 22 9.68 -13.71 -7.41
N GLY A 23 10.17 -12.49 -7.19
CA GLY A 23 9.33 -11.32 -6.93
C GLY A 23 9.04 -11.09 -5.45
N ASP A 24 7.94 -10.40 -5.18
CA ASP A 24 7.53 -10.04 -3.82
C ASP A 24 7.03 -11.28 -3.05
N PRO A 25 7.68 -11.64 -1.92
CA PRO A 25 7.29 -12.81 -1.14
C PRO A 25 6.10 -12.53 -0.20
N THR A 26 5.41 -11.41 -0.35
CA THR A 26 4.31 -11.01 0.54
C THR A 26 2.99 -10.84 -0.21
N LYS A 27 1.87 -11.10 0.48
CA LYS A 27 0.51 -10.84 -0.02
C LYS A 27 -0.31 -10.14 1.08
N PRO A 28 -1.14 -9.14 0.74
CA PRO A 28 -2.05 -8.53 1.72
C PRO A 28 -3.07 -9.55 2.23
N ILE A 29 -3.37 -9.50 3.53
CA ILE A 29 -4.40 -10.36 4.14
C ILE A 29 -5.82 -9.84 3.85
N GLY A 30 -6.82 -10.69 4.06
CA GLY A 30 -8.25 -10.37 3.82
C GLY A 30 -8.80 -10.79 2.46
N GLY A 31 -7.95 -11.35 1.58
CA GLY A 31 -8.37 -12.01 0.34
C GLY A 31 -9.16 -11.09 -0.61
N HIS A 32 -10.06 -11.69 -1.39
CA HIS A 32 -10.85 -10.96 -2.39
C HIS A 32 -11.84 -9.97 -1.75
N ILE A 33 -12.33 -10.21 -0.54
CA ILE A 33 -13.26 -9.30 0.15
C ILE A 33 -12.60 -7.93 0.34
N VAL A 34 -11.42 -7.89 0.95
CA VAL A 34 -10.68 -6.63 1.12
C VAL A 34 -10.22 -6.08 -0.24
N GLY A 35 -9.82 -6.96 -1.16
CA GLY A 35 -9.39 -6.57 -2.51
C GLY A 35 -10.46 -5.82 -3.32
N HIS A 36 -11.73 -6.23 -3.24
CA HIS A 36 -12.83 -5.59 -3.98
C HIS A 36 -13.45 -4.39 -3.26
N THR A 37 -13.35 -4.33 -1.92
CA THR A 37 -13.96 -3.25 -1.12
C THR A 37 -13.07 -2.01 -1.03
N ALA A 38 -11.75 -2.17 -1.12
CA ALA A 38 -10.82 -1.05 -1.11
C ALA A 38 -10.75 -0.35 -2.48
N THR A 39 -11.05 0.95 -2.52
CA THR A 39 -11.04 1.74 -3.76
C THR A 39 -9.62 2.06 -4.25
N PHE A 40 -8.69 2.32 -3.34
CA PHE A 40 -7.28 2.55 -3.64
C PHE A 40 -6.44 1.66 -2.74
N ARG A 41 -5.38 1.06 -3.30
CA ARG A 41 -4.48 0.21 -2.52
C ARG A 41 -3.03 0.65 -2.72
N LEU A 42 -2.39 1.00 -1.63
CA LEU A 42 -0.97 1.35 -1.58
C LEU A 42 -0.18 0.19 -0.97
N TYR A 43 0.85 -0.25 -1.66
CA TYR A 43 1.84 -1.18 -1.13
C TYR A 43 3.08 -0.41 -0.68
N LEU A 44 3.38 -0.50 0.63
CA LEU A 44 4.48 0.22 1.24
C LEU A 44 5.67 -0.70 1.45
N ARG A 45 6.84 -0.31 0.93
CA ARG A 45 8.09 -1.06 1.11
C ARG A 45 9.21 -0.19 1.66
N LYS A 46 10.09 -0.79 2.45
CA LYS A 46 11.31 -0.13 2.93
C LYS A 46 12.32 -0.03 1.78
N SER A 47 12.99 1.12 1.69
CA SER A 47 14.18 1.32 0.85
C SER A 47 15.41 1.52 1.77
N LYS A 48 16.51 2.02 1.23
CA LYS A 48 17.73 2.30 2.01
C LYS A 48 17.50 3.45 3.00
N GLY A 49 17.95 3.27 4.24
CA GLY A 49 17.85 4.26 5.31
C GLY A 49 16.39 4.61 5.66
N GLU A 50 16.11 5.91 5.76
CA GLU A 50 14.77 6.40 6.09
C GLU A 50 13.80 6.43 4.91
N LYS A 51 14.26 6.08 3.71
CA LYS A 51 13.41 6.07 2.52
C LYS A 51 12.40 4.92 2.55
N ARG A 52 11.21 5.20 2.07
CA ARG A 52 10.09 4.30 1.85
C ARG A 52 9.58 4.53 0.44
N ILE A 53 8.96 3.50 -0.11
CA ILE A 53 8.33 3.56 -1.43
C ILE A 53 6.87 3.17 -1.24
N ALA A 54 5.96 4.05 -1.65
CA ALA A 54 4.54 3.75 -1.79
C ALA A 54 4.26 3.45 -3.26
N ARG A 55 3.88 2.20 -3.56
CA ARG A 55 3.41 1.81 -4.88
C ARG A 55 1.88 1.79 -4.90
N LEU A 56 1.27 2.49 -5.85
CA LEU A 56 -0.15 2.33 -6.14
C LEU A 56 -0.36 1.04 -6.93
N VAL A 57 -0.99 0.05 -6.29
CA VAL A 57 -1.22 -1.28 -6.88
C VAL A 57 -2.65 -1.49 -7.38
N ASP A 58 -3.56 -0.58 -7.02
CA ASP A 58 -4.94 -0.61 -7.48
C ASP A 58 -5.60 0.76 -7.35
N SER A 59 -6.35 1.14 -8.37
CA SER A 59 -7.06 2.41 -8.48
C SER A 59 -8.11 2.33 -9.60
N PRO A 60 -9.28 2.98 -9.47
CA PRO A 60 -10.27 3.02 -10.53
C PRO A 60 -9.86 3.92 -11.71
N ASN A 61 -8.93 4.85 -11.52
CA ASN A 61 -8.71 5.95 -12.46
C ASN A 61 -7.26 6.46 -12.57
N LEU A 62 -6.32 5.88 -11.83
CA LEU A 62 -4.91 6.27 -11.88
C LEU A 62 -4.05 5.11 -12.37
N PRO A 63 -3.00 5.37 -13.16
CA PRO A 63 -2.05 4.33 -13.53
C PRO A 63 -1.25 3.85 -12.31
N GLU A 64 -0.72 2.64 -12.39
CA GLU A 64 0.28 2.18 -11.42
C GLU A 64 1.47 3.13 -11.38
N GLY A 65 1.98 3.39 -10.18
CA GLY A 65 3.06 4.35 -9.97
C GLY A 65 3.70 4.20 -8.60
N GLU A 66 4.88 4.80 -8.44
CA GLU A 66 5.63 4.79 -7.18
C GLU A 66 5.94 6.22 -6.73
N ALA A 67 5.77 6.46 -5.44
CA ALA A 67 6.25 7.65 -4.76
C ALA A 67 7.31 7.25 -3.73
N ILE A 68 8.46 7.92 -3.76
CA ILE A 68 9.52 7.75 -2.76
C ILE A 68 9.37 8.88 -1.76
N PHE A 69 9.44 8.55 -0.47
CA PHE A 69 9.39 9.51 0.62
C PHE A 69 10.28 9.04 1.76
N SER A 70 10.61 9.93 2.68
CA SER A 70 11.41 9.66 3.88
C SER A 70 10.54 9.74 5.13
N VAL A 71 10.77 8.85 6.10
CA VAL A 71 10.13 8.91 7.42
C VAL A 71 11.13 9.51 8.40
N THR A 72 10.84 10.71 8.90
CA THR A 72 11.68 11.42 9.87
C THR A 72 10.95 11.56 11.20
N THR A 73 11.64 12.10 12.21
CA THR A 73 11.03 12.43 13.51
C THR A 73 9.93 13.48 13.41
N GLU A 74 9.94 14.30 12.35
CA GLU A 74 8.91 15.30 12.06
C GLU A 74 7.74 14.74 11.23
N GLY A 75 7.81 13.49 10.78
CA GLY A 75 6.81 12.86 9.92
C GLY A 75 7.32 12.55 8.52
N LEU A 76 6.44 12.61 7.51
CA LEU A 76 6.77 12.28 6.13
C LEU A 76 7.37 13.50 5.41
N LYS A 77 8.46 13.29 4.67
CA LYS A 77 9.13 14.28 3.80
C LYS A 77 9.48 13.63 2.46
N ASP A 78 9.80 14.43 1.45
CA ASP A 78 10.32 13.92 0.17
C ASP A 78 11.77 13.41 0.29
#